data_AF-A0ABD0YRC4-F1
#
_entry.id   AF-A0ABD0YRC4-F1
#
_cell.length_a   1.000
_cell.length_b   1.000
_cell.length_c   1.000
_cell.angle_alpha   90.00
_cell.angle_beta   90.00
_cell.angle_gamma   90.00
#
_symmetry.space_group_name_H-M   'P 1'
#
loop_
_entity.id
_entity.type
_entity.pdbx_description
1 polymer ?
#
loop_
_entity_poly.entity_id
_entity_poly.type
_entity_poly.pdbx_seq_one_letter_code
_entity_poly.pdbx_strand_id
1 'polypeptide(L)'
;MSSSSAPGIILATGTYGVSLKGHAGIYMSRDAGLTWHKVLKEIYFVNLGDHGGIITAVKYFKSTGDTNEILFSTDEGETWKAYKFADNPIRVYGLMTEPGENTTVFTVFGSEPTKHSWIIVNLDLRNVFKYNCTKDDYKKWSPSSTSGLKMACVMGKKETYERRVPHSNCYNGKDYDSPITMETCLCDIEDFECDFGFLRHSSMPECIRNKSSIIDPYDIPDTCKPGSFYNRTKGYRKIDADACVDGYERNYLPDTLPCPYRF
;
A
#
# COMPACT_ATOMS: atom_id res chain seq x y z
N MET A 1 -7.38 -0.91 -5.06
CA MET A 1 -6.33 -1.41 -5.96
C MET A 1 -5.03 -0.73 -5.57
N SER A 2 -4.01 -1.53 -5.33
CA SER A 2 -2.61 -1.13 -5.18
C SER A 2 -1.79 -2.26 -5.79
N SER A 3 -0.57 -1.97 -6.24
CA SER A 3 0.36 -3.00 -6.73
C SER A 3 1.75 -2.74 -6.19
N SER A 4 2.50 -3.82 -5.92
CA SER A 4 3.90 -3.74 -5.53
C SER A 4 4.77 -3.15 -6.66
N SER A 5 4.33 -3.27 -7.91
CA SER A 5 5.02 -2.65 -9.06
C SER A 5 4.86 -1.13 -9.11
N ALA A 6 3.89 -0.57 -8.40
CA ALA A 6 3.56 0.86 -8.40
C ALA A 6 3.48 1.43 -6.96
N PRO A 7 4.62 1.52 -6.25
CA PRO A 7 4.65 1.91 -4.84
C PRO A 7 4.10 3.33 -4.61
N GLY A 8 3.28 3.46 -3.57
CA GLY A 8 2.61 4.72 -3.19
C GLY A 8 1.31 5.01 -3.95
N ILE A 9 1.04 4.32 -5.07
CA ILE A 9 -0.22 4.47 -5.80
C ILE A 9 -1.30 3.58 -5.18
N ILE A 10 -2.40 4.21 -4.78
CA ILE A 10 -3.61 3.52 -4.32
C ILE A 10 -4.82 4.10 -5.04
N LEU A 11 -5.59 3.25 -5.71
CA LEU A 11 -6.86 3.58 -6.35
C LEU A 11 -8.01 2.93 -5.57
N ALA A 12 -9.02 3.71 -5.21
CA ALA A 12 -10.16 3.22 -4.44
C ALA A 12 -11.47 3.84 -4.92
N THR A 13 -12.53 3.04 -4.90
CA THR A 13 -13.90 3.54 -5.04
C THR A 13 -14.39 3.99 -3.67
N GLY A 14 -14.88 5.23 -3.57
CA GLY A 14 -15.32 5.77 -2.29
C GLY A 14 -16.33 6.91 -2.44
N THR A 15 -16.83 7.40 -1.30
CA THR A 15 -17.68 8.59 -1.20
C THR A 15 -16.99 9.63 -0.33
N TYR A 16 -17.31 10.90 -0.56
CA TYR A 16 -16.84 12.00 0.30
C TYR A 16 -17.93 12.36 1.32
N GLY A 17 -17.64 12.24 2.61
CA GLY A 17 -18.56 12.58 3.69
C GLY A 17 -18.32 11.76 4.97
N VAL A 18 -19.26 11.87 5.91
CA VAL A 18 -19.19 11.18 7.23
C VAL A 18 -19.59 9.70 7.17
N SER A 19 -20.03 9.21 6.01
CA SER A 19 -20.44 7.82 5.81
C SER A 19 -20.21 7.38 4.37
N LEU A 20 -20.31 6.07 4.13
CA LEU A 20 -20.21 5.46 2.79
C LEU A 20 -21.45 5.70 1.91
N LYS A 21 -22.42 6.52 2.36
CA LYS A 21 -23.60 6.89 1.59
C LYS A 21 -23.27 8.02 0.63
N GLY A 22 -23.76 7.94 -0.61
CA GLY A 22 -23.68 9.02 -1.59
C GLY A 22 -23.21 8.54 -2.97
N HIS A 23 -22.81 9.50 -3.80
CA HIS A 23 -22.31 9.25 -5.14
C HIS A 23 -20.85 8.78 -5.09
N ALA A 24 -20.65 7.49 -5.34
CA ALA A 24 -19.32 6.89 -5.37
C ALA A 24 -18.54 7.35 -6.62
N GLY A 25 -17.25 7.59 -6.44
CA GLY A 25 -16.31 7.85 -7.52
C GLY A 25 -14.97 7.21 -7.24
N ILE A 26 -14.03 7.37 -8.16
CA ILE A 26 -12.66 6.87 -7.98
C ILE A 26 -11.79 7.95 -7.36
N TYR A 27 -11.09 7.57 -6.30
CA TYR A 27 -10.10 8.37 -5.61
C TYR A 27 -8.73 7.73 -5.76
N MET A 28 -7.71 8.57 -5.81
CA MET A 28 -6.33 8.15 -5.92
C MET A 28 -5.48 8.80 -4.82
N SER A 29 -4.59 8.00 -4.25
CA SER A 29 -3.44 8.47 -3.48
C SER A 29 -2.16 8.17 -4.25
N ARG A 30 -1.18 9.06 -4.14
CA ARG A 30 0.15 8.95 -4.74
C ARG A 30 1.26 8.81 -3.69
N ASP A 31 0.86 8.82 -2.41
CA ASP A 31 1.72 8.89 -1.23
C ASP A 31 1.31 7.86 -0.18
N ALA A 32 0.90 6.67 -0.64
CA ALA A 32 0.54 5.52 0.20
C ALA A 32 -0.62 5.79 1.19
N GLY A 33 -1.55 6.66 0.81
CA GLY A 33 -2.80 6.88 1.53
C GLY A 33 -2.81 8.11 2.44
N LEU A 34 -1.74 8.93 2.45
CA LEU A 34 -1.70 10.16 3.24
C LEU A 34 -2.61 11.24 2.65
N THR A 35 -2.51 11.48 1.34
CA THR A 35 -3.36 12.41 0.62
C THR A 35 -4.17 11.69 -0.45
N TRP A 36 -5.40 12.14 -0.63
CA TRP A 36 -6.35 11.58 -1.57
C TRP A 36 -6.96 12.70 -2.41
N HIS A 37 -7.16 12.42 -3.68
CA HIS A 37 -7.88 13.30 -4.58
C HIS A 37 -8.83 12.48 -5.46
N LYS A 38 -9.94 13.09 -5.85
CA LYS A 38 -10.94 12.45 -6.69
C LYS A 38 -10.47 12.51 -8.14
N VAL A 39 -10.27 11.35 -8.78
CA VAL A 39 -9.79 11.25 -10.17
C VAL A 39 -10.92 11.02 -11.17
N LEU A 40 -11.97 10.28 -10.79
CA LEU A 40 -13.14 10.05 -11.65
C LEU A 40 -14.44 10.23 -10.86
N LYS A 41 -15.45 10.85 -11.50
CA LYS A 41 -16.71 11.20 -10.85
C LYS A 41 -17.60 10.00 -10.53
N GLU A 42 -17.59 9.01 -11.41
CA GLU A 42 -18.45 7.82 -11.39
C GLU A 42 -17.63 6.56 -11.06
N ILE A 43 -18.29 5.40 -11.10
CA ILE A 43 -17.66 4.10 -10.89
C ILE A 43 -17.07 3.60 -12.22
N TYR A 44 -15.78 3.25 -12.18
CA TYR A 44 -15.04 2.67 -13.28
C TYR A 44 -14.41 1.36 -12.83
N PHE A 45 -14.24 0.42 -13.77
CA PHE A 45 -13.19 -0.57 -13.61
C PHE A 45 -11.86 0.12 -13.89
N VAL A 46 -10.90 0.01 -12.99
CA VAL A 46 -9.57 0.60 -13.13
C VAL A 46 -8.52 -0.48 -13.16
N ASN A 47 -7.42 -0.25 -13.87
CA ASN A 47 -6.26 -1.12 -13.84
C ASN A 47 -4.95 -0.33 -14.01
N LEU A 48 -3.84 -0.94 -13.58
CA LEU A 48 -2.50 -0.38 -13.68
C LEU A 48 -1.71 -1.16 -14.74
N GLY A 49 -0.75 -0.49 -15.37
CA GLY A 49 0.23 -1.10 -16.25
C GLY A 49 1.55 -0.33 -16.24
N ASP A 50 2.58 -0.92 -16.85
CA ASP A 50 3.93 -0.38 -16.92
C ASP A 50 4.47 0.10 -15.56
N HIS A 51 4.30 -0.71 -14.50
CA HIS A 51 4.75 -0.37 -13.13
C HIS A 51 4.10 0.93 -12.58
N GLY A 52 2.84 1.16 -12.94
CA GLY A 52 2.13 2.40 -12.61
C GLY A 52 2.40 3.56 -13.58
N GLY A 53 3.14 3.31 -14.67
CA GLY A 53 3.37 4.28 -15.75
C GLY A 53 2.09 4.64 -16.52
N ILE A 54 1.10 3.74 -16.52
CA ILE A 54 -0.22 4.00 -17.08
C ILE A 54 -1.33 3.47 -16.19
N ILE A 55 -2.38 4.26 -16.07
CA ILE A 55 -3.62 3.91 -15.39
C ILE A 55 -4.71 3.90 -16.44
N THR A 56 -5.48 2.81 -16.49
CA THR A 56 -6.64 2.71 -17.37
C THR A 56 -7.92 2.65 -16.57
N ALA A 57 -8.99 3.18 -17.15
CA ALA A 57 -10.32 3.16 -16.57
C ALA A 57 -11.37 2.94 -17.66
N VAL A 58 -12.30 2.02 -17.43
CA VAL A 58 -13.44 1.80 -18.34
C VAL A 58 -14.72 1.84 -17.54
N LYS A 59 -15.76 2.43 -18.14
CA LYS A 59 -17.05 2.66 -17.49
C LYS A 59 -17.66 1.36 -16.96
N TYR A 60 -18.15 1.38 -15.73
CA TYR A 60 -18.88 0.24 -15.17
C TYR A 60 -20.31 0.23 -15.69
N PHE A 61 -20.65 -0.78 -16.51
CA PHE A 61 -21.91 -0.79 -17.27
C PHE A 61 -23.15 -0.62 -16.39
N LYS A 62 -23.19 -1.25 -15.19
CA LYS A 62 -24.37 -1.19 -14.32
C LYS A 62 -24.65 0.22 -13.78
N SER A 63 -23.64 1.08 -13.73
CA SER A 63 -23.76 2.43 -13.18
C SER A 63 -23.85 3.51 -14.26
N THR A 64 -23.26 3.28 -15.44
CA THR A 64 -22.98 4.35 -16.42
C THR A 64 -23.40 4.00 -17.85
N GLY A 65 -23.90 2.78 -18.08
CA GLY A 65 -24.38 2.32 -19.38
C GLY A 65 -23.28 1.75 -20.28
N ASP A 66 -23.64 1.57 -21.55
CA ASP A 66 -22.76 0.98 -22.57
C ASP A 66 -21.65 1.97 -22.96
N THR A 67 -20.47 1.46 -23.30
CA THR A 67 -19.32 2.30 -23.68
C THR A 67 -18.48 1.66 -24.78
N ASN A 68 -17.81 2.50 -25.55
CA ASN A 68 -16.80 2.13 -26.53
C ASN A 68 -15.48 2.89 -26.29
N GLU A 69 -15.34 3.53 -25.14
CA GLU A 69 -14.20 4.36 -24.79
C GLU A 69 -13.50 3.82 -23.55
N ILE A 70 -12.18 3.79 -23.58
CA ILE A 70 -11.32 3.58 -22.44
C ILE A 70 -10.66 4.90 -22.10
N LEU A 71 -10.63 5.24 -20.82
CA LEU A 71 -9.87 6.37 -20.31
C LEU A 71 -8.49 5.87 -19.90
N PHE A 72 -7.46 6.67 -20.14
CA PHE A 72 -6.12 6.40 -19.67
C PHE A 72 -5.43 7.66 -19.18
N SER A 73 -4.53 7.50 -18.20
CA SER A 73 -3.68 8.54 -17.64
C SER A 73 -2.24 8.03 -17.61
N THR A 74 -1.30 8.87 -18.00
CA THR A 74 0.15 8.62 -17.93
C THR A 74 0.85 9.55 -16.95
N ASP A 75 0.11 10.27 -16.12
CA ASP A 75 0.58 11.31 -15.21
C ASP A 75 0.01 11.12 -13.80
N GLU A 76 -0.05 9.86 -13.36
CA GLU A 76 -0.55 9.46 -12.04
C GLU A 76 -1.96 9.99 -11.73
N GLY A 77 -2.85 9.97 -12.73
CA GLY A 77 -4.26 10.29 -12.56
C GLY A 77 -4.60 11.79 -12.60
N GLU A 78 -3.63 12.66 -12.88
CA GLU A 78 -3.85 14.11 -12.98
C GLU A 78 -4.68 14.48 -14.21
N THR A 79 -4.36 13.89 -15.37
CA THR A 79 -5.13 14.08 -16.60
C THR A 79 -5.55 12.76 -17.21
N TRP A 80 -6.76 12.73 -17.75
CA TRP A 80 -7.36 11.55 -18.36
C TRP A 80 -7.68 11.82 -19.83
N LYS A 81 -7.29 10.91 -20.71
CA LYS A 81 -7.56 10.94 -22.14
C LYS A 81 -8.46 9.78 -22.52
N ALA A 82 -9.41 10.03 -23.41
CA ALA A 82 -10.29 8.99 -23.94
C ALA A 82 -9.70 8.39 -25.22
N TYR A 83 -9.81 7.08 -25.37
CA TYR A 83 -9.53 6.36 -26.61
C TYR A 83 -10.72 5.47 -26.96
N LYS A 84 -11.18 5.56 -28.21
CA LYS A 84 -12.26 4.75 -28.74
C LYS A 84 -11.73 3.37 -29.14
N PHE A 85 -12.10 2.32 -28.40
CA PHE A 85 -11.62 0.96 -28.63
C PHE A 85 -12.57 0.11 -29.50
N ALA A 86 -13.81 0.56 -29.71
CA ALA A 86 -14.81 -0.14 -30.53
C ALA A 86 -15.65 0.86 -31.32
N ASP A 87 -16.19 0.47 -32.48
CA ASP A 87 -17.06 1.34 -33.26
C ASP A 87 -18.39 1.61 -32.55
N ASN A 88 -19.00 0.55 -32.04
CA ASN A 88 -20.28 0.56 -31.34
C ASN A 88 -20.09 0.38 -29.82
N PRO A 89 -20.90 1.05 -28.97
CA PRO A 89 -20.90 0.82 -27.53
C PRO A 89 -21.19 -0.63 -27.16
N ILE A 90 -20.42 -1.16 -26.21
CA ILE A 90 -20.59 -2.51 -25.66
C ILE A 90 -20.88 -2.44 -24.15
N ARG A 91 -21.49 -3.49 -23.61
CA ARG A 91 -21.64 -3.70 -22.17
C ARG A 91 -20.35 -4.25 -21.61
N VAL A 92 -19.59 -3.44 -20.89
CA VAL A 92 -18.31 -3.87 -20.30
C VAL A 92 -18.54 -4.54 -18.96
N TYR A 93 -18.10 -5.79 -18.84
CA TYR A 93 -18.20 -6.61 -17.63
C TYR A 93 -16.90 -6.64 -16.81
N GLY A 94 -15.76 -6.34 -17.42
CA GLY A 94 -14.49 -6.32 -16.72
C GLY A 94 -13.34 -5.71 -17.54
N LEU A 95 -12.28 -5.35 -16.82
CA LEU A 95 -11.02 -4.85 -17.34
C LEU A 95 -9.89 -5.59 -16.61
N MET A 96 -8.98 -6.21 -17.37
CA MET A 96 -7.86 -6.96 -16.81
C MET A 96 -6.54 -6.57 -17.51
N THR A 97 -5.43 -6.93 -16.89
CA THR A 97 -4.06 -6.76 -17.39
C THR A 97 -3.26 -8.02 -17.08
N GLU A 98 -2.08 -8.17 -17.67
CA GLU A 98 -1.17 -9.27 -17.35
C GLU A 98 -0.74 -9.19 -15.87
N PRO A 99 -0.71 -10.32 -15.13
CA PRO A 99 -0.26 -10.32 -13.74
C PRO A 99 1.13 -9.69 -13.57
N GLY A 100 1.27 -8.84 -12.56
CA GLY A 100 2.49 -8.08 -12.27
C GLY A 100 2.46 -6.65 -12.80
N GLU A 101 1.46 -6.29 -13.62
CA GLU A 101 1.20 -4.92 -14.10
C GLU A 101 2.43 -4.26 -14.76
N ASN A 102 3.31 -5.06 -15.37
CA ASN A 102 4.54 -4.61 -16.03
C ASN A 102 4.36 -4.38 -17.54
N THR A 103 3.21 -4.71 -18.12
CA THR A 103 2.90 -4.48 -19.53
C THR A 103 1.90 -3.34 -19.73
N THR A 104 1.73 -2.95 -20.99
CA THR A 104 0.78 -1.92 -21.44
C THR A 104 -0.45 -2.53 -22.12
N VAL A 105 -0.65 -3.83 -21.93
CA VAL A 105 -1.68 -4.62 -22.61
C VAL A 105 -2.87 -4.83 -21.67
N PHE A 106 -4.00 -4.27 -22.05
CA PHE A 106 -5.25 -4.34 -21.29
C PHE A 106 -6.29 -5.15 -22.06
N THR A 107 -7.05 -5.98 -21.36
CA THR A 107 -8.12 -6.79 -21.94
C THR A 107 -9.47 -6.35 -21.37
N VAL A 108 -10.35 -5.89 -22.25
CA VAL A 108 -11.73 -5.51 -21.93
C VAL A 108 -12.65 -6.67 -22.29
N PHE A 109 -13.47 -7.09 -21.34
CA PHE A 109 -14.49 -8.12 -21.53
C PHE A 109 -15.87 -7.48 -21.57
N GLY A 110 -16.66 -7.78 -22.60
CA GLY A 110 -18.00 -7.25 -22.73
C GLY A 110 -18.91 -8.08 -23.62
N SER A 111 -20.09 -7.53 -23.92
CA SER A 111 -20.98 -8.07 -24.96
C SER A 111 -21.69 -6.97 -25.72
N GLU A 112 -22.26 -7.31 -26.86
CA GLU A 112 -23.21 -6.41 -27.52
C GLU A 112 -24.42 -6.11 -26.60
N PRO A 113 -25.03 -4.91 -26.70
CA PRO A 113 -26.20 -4.55 -25.88
C PRO A 113 -27.46 -5.35 -26.21
N THR A 114 -27.68 -5.68 -27.49
CA THR A 114 -28.92 -6.31 -27.98
C THR A 114 -28.87 -7.82 -27.91
N LYS A 115 -27.72 -8.42 -28.18
CA LYS A 115 -27.46 -9.86 -28.12
C LYS A 115 -26.29 -10.12 -27.19
N HIS A 116 -26.44 -11.01 -26.22
CA HIS A 116 -25.37 -11.35 -25.28
C HIS A 116 -24.28 -12.23 -25.94
N SER A 117 -23.61 -11.68 -26.96
CA SER A 117 -22.46 -12.26 -27.63
C SER A 117 -21.18 -11.69 -27.01
N TRP A 118 -20.32 -12.54 -26.47
CA TRP A 118 -19.09 -12.11 -25.81
C TRP A 118 -18.12 -11.46 -26.79
N ILE A 119 -17.56 -10.33 -26.38
CA ILE A 119 -16.53 -9.58 -27.09
C ILE A 119 -15.34 -9.43 -26.14
N ILE A 120 -14.15 -9.74 -26.65
CA ILE A 120 -12.88 -9.54 -25.96
C ILE A 120 -12.07 -8.55 -26.79
N VAL A 121 -11.73 -7.40 -26.21
CA VAL A 121 -10.90 -6.38 -26.86
C VAL A 121 -9.56 -6.34 -26.16
N ASN A 122 -8.49 -6.63 -26.88
CA ASN A 122 -7.13 -6.50 -26.39
C ASN A 122 -6.54 -5.17 -26.88
N LEU A 123 -6.03 -4.36 -25.94
CA LEU A 123 -5.55 -3.01 -26.18
C LEU A 123 -4.10 -2.92 -25.74
N ASP A 124 -3.18 -2.74 -26.70
CA ASP A 124 -1.82 -2.36 -26.40
C ASP A 124 -1.67 -0.84 -26.44
N LEU A 125 -1.49 -0.23 -25.27
CA LEU A 125 -1.31 1.20 -25.11
C LEU A 125 0.16 1.62 -25.16
N ARG A 126 1.08 0.78 -25.64
CA ARG A 126 2.52 1.10 -25.73
C ARG A 126 2.83 2.42 -26.42
N ASN A 127 2.05 2.78 -27.44
CA ASN A 127 2.27 3.96 -28.28
C ASN A 127 1.79 5.28 -27.65
N VAL A 128 1.20 5.25 -26.45
CA VAL A 128 0.82 6.49 -25.73
C VAL A 128 2.03 7.15 -25.07
N PHE A 129 3.10 6.39 -24.83
CA PHE A 129 4.37 6.87 -24.30
C PHE A 129 5.22 7.46 -25.42
N LYS A 130 5.90 8.58 -25.14
CA LYS A 130 6.64 9.32 -26.18
C LYS A 130 8.03 8.74 -26.47
N TYR A 131 8.66 8.13 -25.47
CA TYR A 131 10.02 7.60 -25.53
C TYR A 131 10.21 6.55 -24.42
N ASN A 132 11.39 5.91 -24.35
CA ASN A 132 11.75 4.98 -23.28
C ASN A 132 12.41 5.74 -22.12
N CYS A 133 12.09 5.38 -20.89
CA CYS A 133 12.59 6.10 -19.73
C CYS A 133 14.12 6.04 -19.61
N THR A 134 14.68 7.15 -19.16
CA THR A 134 16.09 7.34 -18.82
C THR A 134 16.22 7.66 -17.34
N LYS A 135 17.44 7.72 -16.80
CA LYS A 135 17.66 8.01 -15.36
C LYS A 135 17.08 9.37 -14.92
N ASP A 136 17.00 10.33 -15.83
CA ASP A 136 16.50 11.68 -15.53
C ASP A 136 14.96 11.73 -15.42
N ASP A 137 14.28 10.67 -15.85
CA ASP A 137 12.82 10.55 -15.78
C ASP A 137 12.32 10.02 -14.43
N TYR A 138 13.24 9.74 -13.51
CA TYR A 138 12.93 9.19 -12.20
C TYR A 138 13.26 10.17 -11.08
N LYS A 139 12.48 10.08 -10.00
CA LYS A 139 12.68 10.77 -8.74
C LYS A 139 12.74 9.78 -7.60
N LYS A 140 13.51 10.12 -6.57
CA LYS A 140 13.45 9.41 -5.29
C LYS A 140 12.19 9.80 -4.54
N TRP A 141 11.50 8.81 -3.99
CA TRP A 141 10.32 8.99 -3.17
C TRP A 141 10.37 8.00 -2.00
N SER A 142 9.99 8.47 -0.82
CA SER A 142 9.88 7.67 0.39
C SER A 142 8.51 7.91 1.03
N PRO A 143 7.89 6.89 1.66
CA PRO A 143 6.77 7.13 2.54
C PRO A 143 7.14 8.18 3.59
N SER A 144 6.38 9.27 3.66
CA SER A 144 6.57 10.33 4.65
C SER A 144 5.58 10.17 5.80
N SER A 145 5.79 10.89 6.89
CA SER A 145 4.78 11.06 7.94
C SER A 145 4.23 12.50 7.89
N THR A 146 3.00 12.70 8.31
CA THR A 146 2.39 14.03 8.46
C THR A 146 3.11 14.91 9.50
N SER A 147 3.93 14.31 10.36
CA SER A 147 4.50 14.95 11.55
C SER A 147 5.95 15.47 11.43
N GLY A 148 6.59 15.47 10.25
CA GLY A 148 7.94 16.05 10.18
C GLY A 148 8.61 16.19 8.81
N LEU A 149 9.69 16.99 8.83
CA LEU A 149 10.66 17.19 7.74
C LEU A 149 11.61 16.00 7.54
N LYS A 150 11.47 14.93 8.32
CA LYS A 150 12.34 13.74 8.30
C LYS A 150 11.62 12.57 7.63
N MET A 151 12.39 11.76 6.91
CA MET A 151 11.92 10.50 6.31
C MET A 151 11.36 9.60 7.40
N ALA A 152 10.14 9.10 7.21
CA ALA A 152 9.47 8.29 8.21
C ALA A 152 10.23 6.97 8.40
N CYS A 153 10.51 6.61 9.65
CA CYS A 153 10.92 5.27 9.98
C CYS A 153 9.67 4.44 10.22
N VAL A 154 9.40 3.48 9.35
CA VAL A 154 8.21 2.62 9.45
C VAL A 154 8.71 1.20 9.64
N MET A 155 8.27 0.56 10.72
CA MET A 155 8.70 -0.80 11.10
C MET A 155 10.24 -0.92 11.22
N GLY A 156 10.88 0.09 11.80
CA GLY A 156 12.33 0.15 11.95
C GLY A 156 13.15 0.34 10.67
N LYS A 157 12.52 0.69 9.54
CA LYS A 157 13.19 0.92 8.26
C LYS A 157 12.79 2.24 7.61
N LYS A 158 13.73 2.82 6.86
CA LYS A 158 13.49 3.89 5.90
C LYS A 158 13.67 3.33 4.50
N GLU A 159 12.59 3.35 3.72
CA GLU A 159 12.59 2.85 2.36
C GLU A 159 12.52 4.03 1.37
N THR A 160 13.43 4.05 0.42
CA THR A 160 13.44 5.00 -0.70
C THR A 160 13.27 4.25 -2.00
N TYR A 161 12.21 4.60 -2.73
CA TYR A 161 11.84 4.06 -4.02
C TYR A 161 12.24 5.02 -5.13
N GLU A 162 12.62 4.49 -6.28
CA GLU A 162 12.78 5.25 -7.51
C GLU A 162 11.49 5.20 -8.34
N ARG A 163 10.85 6.35 -8.51
CA ARG A 163 9.55 6.47 -9.18
C ARG A 163 9.65 7.38 -10.38
N ARG A 164 8.95 7.02 -11.46
CA ARG A 164 8.86 7.89 -12.64
C ARG A 164 8.22 9.23 -12.25
N VAL A 165 8.78 10.32 -12.75
CA VAL A 165 8.20 11.66 -12.58
C VAL A 165 6.87 11.71 -13.33
N PRO A 166 5.76 12.20 -12.71
CA PRO A 166 4.44 12.20 -13.35
C PRO A 166 4.40 12.85 -14.75
N HIS A 167 5.21 13.90 -14.97
CA HIS A 167 5.25 14.63 -16.24
C HIS A 167 6.26 14.07 -17.26
N SER A 168 7.03 13.04 -16.91
CA SER A 168 7.87 12.29 -17.84
C SER A 168 7.05 11.17 -18.49
N ASN A 169 6.42 11.46 -19.63
CA ASN A 169 5.65 10.47 -20.39
C ASN A 169 6.56 9.50 -21.18
N CYS A 170 7.32 8.71 -20.43
CA CYS A 170 8.23 7.68 -20.92
C CYS A 170 7.74 6.28 -20.50
N TYR A 171 8.15 5.26 -21.24
CA TYR A 171 7.83 3.86 -20.98
C TYR A 171 8.92 3.20 -20.13
N ASN A 172 8.54 2.55 -19.02
CA ASN A 172 9.49 1.88 -18.12
C ASN A 172 10.04 0.60 -18.74
N GLY A 173 9.18 -0.28 -19.24
CA GLY A 173 9.60 -1.59 -19.76
C GLY A 173 9.16 -2.77 -18.90
N LYS A 174 8.98 -3.93 -19.54
CA LYS A 174 8.53 -5.17 -18.88
C LYS A 174 9.52 -5.68 -17.82
N ASP A 175 10.81 -5.46 -18.06
CA ASP A 175 11.91 -5.90 -17.21
C ASP A 175 12.38 -4.79 -16.25
N TYR A 176 11.59 -3.71 -16.10
CA TYR A 176 11.93 -2.65 -15.16
C TYR A 176 11.82 -3.17 -13.73
N ASP A 177 12.94 -3.14 -13.01
CA ASP A 177 12.97 -3.39 -11.57
C ASP A 177 13.30 -2.08 -10.87
N SER A 178 12.41 -1.63 -9.99
CA SER A 178 12.55 -0.36 -9.30
C SER A 178 13.60 -0.50 -8.19
N PRO A 179 14.72 0.24 -8.22
CA PRO A 179 15.67 0.22 -7.13
C PRO A 179 15.01 0.69 -5.82
N ILE A 180 15.20 -0.09 -4.75
CA ILE A 180 14.77 0.25 -3.39
C ILE A 180 16.01 0.36 -2.52
N THR A 181 16.22 1.52 -1.90
CA THR A 181 17.24 1.69 -0.87
C THR A 181 16.57 1.53 0.49
N MET A 182 17.11 0.63 1.33
CA MET A 182 16.64 0.41 2.68
C MET A 182 17.72 0.82 3.69
N GLU A 183 17.35 1.66 4.64
CA GLU A 183 18.20 2.04 5.78
C GLU A 183 17.52 1.62 7.08
N THR A 184 18.24 0.93 7.95
CA THR A 184 17.73 0.55 9.27
C THR A 184 17.76 1.73 10.23
N CYS A 185 16.71 1.87 11.04
CA CYS A 185 16.61 2.92 12.05
C CYS A 185 17.07 2.46 13.43
N LEU A 186 17.34 3.46 14.28
CA LEU A 186 17.47 3.25 15.73
C LEU A 186 16.10 3.00 16.35
N CYS A 187 16.00 2.05 17.29
CA CYS A 187 14.74 1.78 17.97
C CYS A 187 14.33 2.90 18.93
N ASP A 188 13.04 3.21 18.96
CA ASP A 188 12.38 4.10 19.92
C ASP A 188 11.11 3.44 20.50
N ILE A 189 10.40 4.11 21.40
CA ILE A 189 9.18 3.61 22.05
C ILE A 189 8.08 3.22 21.04
N GLU A 190 8.05 3.83 19.86
CA GLU A 190 7.06 3.54 18.81
C GLU A 190 7.25 2.18 18.14
N ASP A 191 8.43 1.56 18.27
CA ASP A 191 8.75 0.23 17.72
C ASP A 191 8.38 -0.92 18.70
N PHE A 192 7.74 -0.57 19.82
CA PHE A 192 7.30 -1.51 20.86
C PHE A 192 5.80 -1.38 21.14
N GLU A 193 5.17 -2.51 21.46
CA GLU A 193 3.80 -2.58 21.93
C GLU A 193 3.73 -3.18 23.34
N CYS A 194 2.57 -3.05 23.99
CA CYS A 194 2.41 -3.61 25.34
C CYS A 194 2.44 -5.14 25.30
N ASP A 195 3.25 -5.69 26.19
CA ASP A 195 3.36 -7.14 26.33
C ASP A 195 2.13 -7.72 27.04
N PHE A 196 2.01 -9.04 27.05
CA PHE A 196 0.95 -9.76 27.70
C PHE A 196 0.80 -9.35 29.18
N GLY A 197 -0.43 -9.02 29.59
CA GLY A 197 -0.73 -8.54 30.95
C GLY A 197 -0.52 -7.04 31.14
N PHE A 198 -0.18 -6.29 30.10
CA PHE A 198 -0.06 -4.83 30.11
C PHE A 198 -1.03 -4.16 29.13
N LEU A 199 -1.42 -2.93 29.44
CA LEU A 199 -2.30 -2.11 28.62
C LEU A 199 -1.71 -0.71 28.47
N ARG A 200 -1.94 -0.09 27.31
CA ARG A 200 -1.54 1.29 27.07
C ARG A 200 -2.43 2.22 27.89
N HIS A 201 -1.82 3.13 28.65
CA HIS A 201 -2.59 4.14 29.38
C HIS A 201 -3.24 5.13 28.39
N SER A 202 -4.45 5.60 28.68
CA SER A 202 -5.21 6.48 27.76
C SER A 202 -4.57 7.85 27.55
N SER A 203 -3.73 8.31 28.48
CA SER A 203 -3.07 9.62 28.42
C SER A 203 -1.54 9.58 28.35
N MET A 204 -0.91 8.41 28.50
CA MET A 204 0.55 8.27 28.47
C MET A 204 0.94 7.11 27.56
N PRO A 205 2.04 7.22 26.79
CA PRO A 205 2.47 6.17 25.88
C PRO A 205 2.99 4.91 26.59
N GLU A 206 3.04 4.91 27.92
CA GLU A 206 3.56 3.83 28.73
C GLU A 206 2.57 2.66 28.89
N CYS A 207 3.14 1.45 28.95
CA CYS A 207 2.42 0.21 29.21
C CYS A 207 2.33 -0.05 30.71
N ILE A 208 1.09 -0.12 31.22
CA ILE A 208 0.80 -0.33 32.65
C ILE A 208 0.23 -1.73 32.86
N ARG A 209 0.58 -2.35 34.00
CA ARG A 209 0.08 -3.69 34.36
C ARG A 209 -1.45 -3.67 34.47
N ASN A 210 -2.09 -4.60 33.75
CA ASN A 210 -3.51 -4.83 33.83
C ASN A 210 -3.85 -5.55 35.15
N LYS A 211 -4.37 -4.80 36.13
CA LYS A 211 -4.78 -5.35 37.43
C LYS A 211 -5.97 -6.31 37.35
N SER A 212 -6.69 -6.35 36.23
CA SER A 212 -7.80 -7.28 35.99
C SER A 212 -7.33 -8.59 35.35
N SER A 213 -6.06 -8.72 34.96
CA SER A 213 -5.49 -9.98 34.46
C SER A 213 -5.37 -10.98 35.61
N ILE A 214 -5.84 -12.21 35.38
CA ILE A 214 -5.70 -13.33 36.32
C ILE A 214 -4.24 -13.81 36.37
N ILE A 215 -3.50 -13.63 35.28
CA ILE A 215 -2.11 -14.08 35.13
C ILE A 215 -1.18 -12.93 35.55
N ASP A 216 -0.23 -13.21 36.45
CA ASP A 216 0.86 -12.30 36.78
C ASP A 216 1.95 -12.40 35.69
N PRO A 217 2.19 -11.34 34.90
CA PRO A 217 3.22 -11.38 33.86
C PRO A 217 4.65 -11.45 34.41
N TYR A 218 4.85 -11.29 35.73
CA TYR A 218 6.14 -11.44 36.38
C TYR A 218 6.35 -12.82 37.02
N ASP A 219 5.36 -13.72 36.95
CA ASP A 219 5.51 -15.08 37.45
C ASP A 219 6.63 -15.82 36.72
N ILE A 220 7.38 -16.59 37.50
CA ILE A 220 8.46 -17.43 36.98
C ILE A 220 7.82 -18.59 36.22
N PRO A 221 8.15 -18.80 34.92
CA PRO A 221 7.58 -19.90 34.15
C PRO A 221 7.84 -21.26 34.80
N ASP A 222 6.88 -22.18 34.71
CA ASP A 222 7.06 -23.55 35.24
C ASP A 222 8.17 -24.32 34.52
N THR A 223 8.56 -23.88 33.33
CA THR A 223 9.68 -24.42 32.55
C THR A 223 11.05 -23.97 33.05
N CYS A 224 11.12 -23.01 33.99
CA CYS A 224 12.35 -22.43 34.51
C CYS A 224 13.05 -23.41 35.48
N LYS A 225 14.22 -23.93 35.10
CA LYS A 225 14.99 -24.89 35.92
C LYS A 225 16.19 -24.21 36.58
N PRO A 226 16.58 -24.59 37.82
CA PRO A 226 17.80 -24.07 38.44
C PRO A 226 19.01 -24.19 37.51
N GLY A 227 19.79 -23.11 37.40
CA GLY A 227 20.94 -23.02 36.48
C GLY A 227 20.61 -22.56 35.06
N SER A 228 19.33 -22.36 34.72
CA SER A 228 18.90 -21.70 33.48
C SER A 228 18.45 -20.25 33.71
N PHE A 229 18.14 -19.53 32.64
CA PHE A 229 17.65 -18.16 32.65
C PHE A 229 16.27 -18.09 31.99
N TYR A 230 15.47 -17.12 32.40
CA TYR A 230 14.19 -16.79 31.77
C TYR A 230 14.11 -15.30 31.48
N ASN A 231 13.31 -14.93 30.49
CA ASN A 231 13.07 -13.55 30.13
C ASN A 231 11.87 -13.02 30.90
N ARG A 232 12.08 -11.98 31.69
CA ARG A 232 11.02 -11.25 32.39
C ARG A 232 10.71 -9.97 31.64
N THR A 233 9.46 -9.80 31.25
CA THR A 233 8.99 -8.60 30.56
C THR A 233 9.15 -7.34 31.41
N LYS A 234 9.43 -6.21 30.75
CA LYS A 234 9.35 -4.86 31.34
C LYS A 234 7.99 -4.20 31.11
N GLY A 235 7.06 -4.91 30.48
CA GLY A 235 5.75 -4.40 30.06
C GLY A 235 5.63 -4.12 28.56
N TYR A 236 6.71 -4.30 27.82
CA TYR A 236 6.80 -4.03 26.39
C TYR A 236 7.35 -5.24 25.64
N ARG A 237 6.93 -5.40 24.39
CA ARG A 237 7.51 -6.33 23.43
C ARG A 237 7.73 -5.61 22.12
N LYS A 238 8.78 -5.99 21.39
CA LYS A 238 9.05 -5.41 20.07
C LYS A 238 7.92 -5.78 19.12
N ILE A 239 7.49 -4.84 18.29
CA ILE A 239 6.47 -5.11 17.27
C ILE A 239 6.99 -6.19 16.31
N ASP A 240 6.16 -7.18 16.02
CA ASP A 240 6.53 -8.26 15.12
C ASP A 240 6.92 -7.71 13.74
N ALA A 241 8.03 -8.24 13.20
CA ALA A 241 8.66 -7.80 11.95
C ALA A 241 9.27 -6.38 11.96
N ASP A 242 9.28 -5.68 13.09
CA ASP A 242 10.04 -4.45 13.22
C ASP A 242 11.56 -4.73 13.18
N ALA A 243 12.25 -4.04 12.28
CA ALA A 243 13.66 -4.28 12.01
C ALA A 243 14.61 -3.24 12.62
N CYS A 244 14.13 -2.36 13.50
CA CYS A 244 14.97 -1.36 14.15
C CYS A 244 16.11 -2.04 14.92
N VAL A 245 17.23 -1.35 15.13
CA VAL A 245 18.36 -1.88 15.91
C VAL A 245 18.91 -0.80 16.84
N ASP A 246 19.51 -1.19 17.96
CA ASP A 246 20.13 -0.26 18.91
C ASP A 246 19.13 0.80 19.44
N GLY A 247 19.57 2.04 19.62
CA GLY A 247 18.74 3.12 20.18
C GLY A 247 18.32 2.83 21.62
N TYR A 248 17.02 2.86 21.88
CA TYR A 248 16.44 2.61 23.20
C TYR A 248 15.92 1.18 23.39
N GLU A 249 16.23 0.24 22.50
CA GLU A 249 15.68 -1.13 22.57
C GLU A 249 15.92 -1.80 23.93
N ARG A 250 17.07 -1.56 24.57
CA ARG A 250 17.44 -2.15 25.88
C ARG A 250 16.51 -1.71 27.02
N ASN A 251 15.87 -0.55 26.89
CA ASN A 251 14.92 -0.05 27.88
C ASN A 251 13.61 -0.82 27.86
N TYR A 252 13.26 -1.43 26.72
CA TYR A 252 11.97 -2.07 26.49
C TYR A 252 12.06 -3.59 26.38
N LEU A 253 13.18 -4.12 25.87
CA LEU A 253 13.42 -5.56 25.80
C LEU A 253 13.43 -6.21 27.19
N PRO A 254 12.96 -7.48 27.30
CA PRO A 254 12.86 -8.18 28.56
C PRO A 254 14.23 -8.36 29.22
N ASP A 255 14.24 -8.37 30.56
CA ASP A 255 15.44 -8.69 31.33
C ASP A 255 15.63 -10.20 31.41
N THR A 256 16.84 -10.67 31.12
CA THR A 256 17.22 -12.06 31.33
C THR A 256 17.61 -12.27 32.78
N LEU A 257 16.82 -13.06 33.52
CA LEU A 257 17.00 -13.33 34.94
C LEU A 257 17.29 -14.81 35.20
N PRO A 258 18.11 -15.14 36.21
CA PRO A 258 18.36 -16.52 36.59
C PRO A 258 17.11 -17.16 37.20
N CYS A 259 16.86 -18.42 36.86
CA CYS A 259 15.81 -19.21 37.50
C CYS A 259 16.14 -19.44 38.98
N PRO A 260 15.22 -19.13 39.91
CA PRO A 260 15.48 -19.33 41.33
C PRO A 260 15.50 -20.83 41.70
N TYR A 261 16.23 -21.14 42.75
CA TYR A 261 16.22 -22.47 43.37
C TYR A 261 14.93 -22.61 44.20
N ARG A 262 13.99 -23.45 43.75
CA ARG A 262 12.83 -23.84 44.56
C ARG A 262 13.23 -25.06 45.41
N PHE A 263 13.23 -24.88 46.74
CA PHE A 263 13.43 -25.97 47.72
C PHE A 263 12.19 -26.86 47.82
#